data_AF-A0A0K1EZL1-F1
#
_entry.id   AF-A0A0K1EZL1-F1
#
_cell.length_a   1.000
_cell.length_b   1.000
_cell.length_c   1.000
_cell.angle_alpha   90.00
_cell.angle_beta   90.00
_cell.angle_gamma   90.00
#
_symmetry.space_group_name_H-M   'P 1'
#
loop_
_entity.id
_entity.type
_entity.pdbx_description
1 polymer ?
#
loop_
_entity_poly.entity_id
_entity_poly.type
_entity_poly.pdbx_seq_one_letter_code
_entity_poly.pdbx_strand_id
1 'polypeptide(L)' 'MAIDQASVDMVCVMKPEESRDLTERMTSHHDLRHVSYVKELGIGHDRYVLINLGHSGRRMTVHEAVENLTPLAS' A
#
# COMPACT_ATOMS: atom_id res chain seq x y z
N MET A 1 8.26 2.13 -8.18
CA MET A 1 7.05 2.97 -8.16
C MET A 1 5.79 2.16 -8.00
N ALA A 2 5.35 1.34 -8.97
CA ALA A 2 4.08 0.60 -8.85
C ALA A 2 3.93 -0.19 -7.53
N ILE A 3 4.99 -0.83 -7.05
CA ILE A 3 5.00 -1.56 -5.76
C ILE A 3 4.93 -0.60 -4.56
N ASP A 4 5.71 0.48 -4.60
CA ASP A 4 5.73 1.50 -3.54
C ASP A 4 4.37 2.17 -3.42
N GLN A 5 3.76 2.51 -4.57
CA GLN A 5 2.43 3.08 -4.67
C GLN A 5 1.37 2.11 -4.15
N ALA A 6 1.40 0.85 -4.57
CA ALA A 6 0.48 -0.16 -4.06
C ALA A 6 0.59 -0.32 -2.53
N SER A 7 1.80 -0.25 -1.99
CA SER A 7 2.05 -0.33 -0.54
C SER A 7 1.45 0.86 0.20
N VAL A 8 1.65 2.08 -0.30
CA VAL A 8 1.05 3.30 0.26
C VAL A 8 -0.48 3.24 0.19
N ASP A 9 -1.03 2.86 -0.96
CA ASP A 9 -2.47 2.79 -1.17
C ASP A 9 -3.11 1.75 -0.23
N MET A 10 -2.46 0.60 0.00
CA MET A 10 -2.90 -0.40 0.97
C MET A 10 -2.95 0.18 2.39
N VAL A 11 -1.89 0.83 2.86
CA VAL A 11 -1.85 1.41 4.22
C VAL A 11 -2.90 2.51 4.40
N CYS A 12 -3.15 3.33 3.37
CA CYS A 12 -4.14 4.41 3.42
C CYS A 12 -5.60 3.92 3.53
N VAL A 13 -5.92 2.68 3.11
CA VAL A 13 -7.28 2.13 3.17
C VAL A 13 -7.49 1.13 4.32
N MET A 14 -6.43 0.75 5.03
CA MET A 14 -6.49 -0.09 6.23
C MET A 14 -7.26 0.62 7.36
N LYS A 15 -7.76 -0.15 8.34
CA LYS A 15 -8.36 0.44 9.53
C LYS A 15 -7.30 1.15 10.38
N PRO A 16 -7.66 2.22 11.12
CA PRO A 16 -6.69 2.97 11.94
C PRO A 16 -5.93 2.09 12.95
N GLU A 17 -6.61 1.12 13.55
CA GLU A 17 -6.03 0.17 14.51
C GLU A 17 -4.98 -0.77 13.90
N GLU A 18 -5.04 -1.02 12.58
CA GLU A 18 -4.13 -1.92 11.85
C GLU A 18 -3.00 -1.15 11.15
N SER A 19 -3.18 0.15 10.91
CA SER A 19 -2.28 0.99 10.11
C SER A 19 -1.44 1.97 10.93
N ARG A 20 -1.71 2.15 12.22
CA ARG A 20 -1.07 3.19 13.06
C ARG A 20 0.45 3.17 12.95
N ASP A 21 1.07 2.02 13.24
CA ASP A 21 2.53 1.90 13.30
C ASP A 21 3.16 2.01 11.89
N LEU A 22 2.47 1.54 10.85
CA LEU A 22 2.91 1.68 9.45
C LEU A 22 2.81 3.13 8.97
N THR A 23 1.73 3.82 9.34
CA THR A 23 1.51 5.22 9.03
C THR A 23 2.55 6.10 9.71
N GLU A 24 2.84 5.87 10.99
CA GLU A 24 3.90 6.56 11.72
C GLU A 24 5.26 6.37 11.05
N ARG A 25 5.59 5.13 10.64
CA ARG A 25 6.84 4.85 9.93
C ARG A 25 6.91 5.56 8.57
N MET A 26 5.86 5.47 7.75
CA MET A 26 5.80 6.10 6.43
C MET A 26 5.86 7.63 6.48
N THR A 27 5.37 8.24 7.56
CA THR A 27 5.34 9.71 7.72
C THR A 27 6.58 10.25 8.43
N SER A 28 7.20 9.47 9.31
CA SER A 28 8.42 9.84 10.05
C SER A 28 9.69 9.60 9.23
N HIS A 29 9.80 8.44 8.57
CA HIS A 29 10.85 8.20 7.58
C HIS A 29 10.41 8.81 6.25
N HIS A 30 11.32 9.51 5.59
CA HIS A 30 11.11 10.32 4.37
C HIS A 30 10.60 9.55 3.12
N ASP A 31 10.06 8.34 3.29
CA ASP A 31 9.64 7.39 2.26
C ASP A 31 8.58 7.97 1.32
N LEU A 32 7.62 8.73 1.87
CA LEU A 32 6.62 9.44 1.06
C LEU A 32 7.24 10.50 0.13
N ARG A 33 8.40 11.07 0.50
CA ARG A 33 9.08 12.06 -0.34
C ARG A 33 9.76 11.44 -1.54
N HIS A 34 10.19 10.18 -1.46
CA HIS A 34 10.73 9.48 -2.62
C HIS A 34 9.60 9.18 -3.63
N VAL A 35 8.45 8.71 -3.16
CA VAL A 35 7.29 8.45 -4.04
C VAL A 35 6.79 9.75 -4.67
N SER A 36 6.67 10.84 -3.91
CA SER A 36 6.24 12.14 -4.46
C SER A 36 7.25 12.70 -5.47
N TYR A 37 8.54 12.65 -5.15
CA TYR A 37 9.61 13.15 -6.01
C TYR A 37 9.65 12.43 -7.37
N VAL A 38 9.53 11.09 -7.37
CA VAL A 38 9.56 10.32 -8.63
C VAL A 38 8.30 10.57 -9.45
N LYS A 39 7.13 10.80 -8.82
CA LYS A 39 5.90 11.26 -9.51
C LYS A 39 6.05 12.66 -10.12
N GLU A 40 6.60 13.61 -9.37
CA GLU A 40 6.80 14.99 -9.82
C GLU A 40 7.74 15.09 -11.03
N LEU A 41 8.76 14.23 -11.09
CA LEU A 41 9.68 14.13 -12.23
C LEU A 41 9.13 13.32 -13.41
N GLY A 42 7.92 12.75 -13.29
CA GLY A 42 7.34 11.88 -14.32
C GLY A 42 8.15 10.60 -14.57
N ILE A 43 8.94 10.16 -13.58
CA ILE A 43 9.77 8.97 -13.68
C ILE A 43 8.95 7.77 -13.22
N GLY A 44 9.14 6.61 -13.85
CA GLY A 44 8.47 5.38 -13.44
C GLY A 44 7.00 5.29 -13.83
N HIS A 45 6.33 4.27 -13.30
CA HIS A 45 4.95 3.93 -13.63
C HIS A 45 4.23 3.52 -12.35
N ASP A 46 3.05 4.10 -12.13
CA ASP A 46 2.26 3.96 -10.90
C ASP A 46 1.04 3.06 -11.08
N ARG A 47 0.80 2.51 -12.28
CA ARG A 47 -0.33 1.61 -12.51
C ARG A 47 0.04 0.20 -12.06
N TYR A 48 -0.83 -0.38 -11.24
CA TYR A 48 -0.70 -1.75 -10.78
C TYR A 48 -2.08 -2.43 -10.76
N VAL A 49 -2.05 -3.76 -10.70
CA VAL A 49 -3.21 -4.59 -10.38
C VAL A 49 -2.82 -5.53 -9.25
N LEU A 50 -3.72 -5.75 -8.30
CA LEU A 50 -3.51 -6.74 -7.25
C LEU A 50 -4.08 -8.08 -7.71
N ILE A 51 -3.34 -9.15 -7.44
CA ILE A 51 -3.69 -10.52 -7.82
C ILE A 51 -3.80 -11.36 -6.56
N ASN A 52 -4.98 -11.94 -6.31
CA ASN A 52 -5.22 -12.85 -5.20
C ASN A 52 -4.78 -14.27 -5.58
N LEU A 53 -3.61 -14.70 -5.08
CA LEU A 53 -3.11 -16.06 -5.32
C LEU A 53 -3.96 -17.13 -4.63
N GLY A 54 -4.63 -16.81 -3.51
CA GLY A 54 -5.53 -17.72 -2.80
C GLY A 54 -6.91 -17.88 -3.45
N HIS A 55 -7.25 -17.03 -4.43
CA HIS A 55 -8.52 -17.07 -5.15
C HIS A 55 -8.27 -17.20 -6.66
N SER A 56 -7.52 -18.25 -7.04
CA SER A 56 -7.24 -18.62 -8.45
C SER A 56 -6.63 -17.49 -9.30
N GLY A 57 -5.85 -16.60 -8.69
CA GLY A 57 -5.23 -15.48 -9.41
C GLY A 57 -6.23 -14.38 -9.81
N ARG A 58 -7.39 -14.29 -9.14
CA ARG A 58 -8.38 -13.25 -9.40
C ARG A 58 -7.80 -11.87 -9.14
N ARG A 59 -8.13 -10.90 -9.99
CA ARG A 59 -7.86 -9.49 -9.71
C ARG A 59 -8.67 -9.03 -8.51
N MET A 60 -8.10 -8.13 -7.73
CA MET A 60 -8.76 -7.55 -6.56
C MET A 60 -8.42 -6.07 -6.45
N THR A 61 -9.31 -5.34 -5.79
CA THR A 61 -9.13 -3.95 -5.39
C THR A 61 -8.26 -3.87 -4.14
N VAL A 62 -7.74 -2.68 -3.87
CA VAL A 62 -6.99 -2.42 -2.63
C VAL A 62 -7.88 -2.61 -1.39
N HIS A 63 -9.15 -2.24 -1.48
CA HIS A 63 -10.10 -2.39 -0.37
C HIS A 63 -10.35 -3.86 -0.01
N GLU A 64 -10.59 -4.71 -1.03
CA GLU A 64 -10.70 -6.16 -0.83
C GLU A 64 -9.42 -6.77 -0.24
N ALA A 65 -8.26 -6.15 -0.47
CA ALA A 65 -6.98 -6.62 0.06
C ALA A 65 -6.84 -6.46 1.56
N VAL A 66 -7.49 -5.44 2.12
CA VAL A 66 -7.33 -5.05 3.52
C VAL A 66 -8.54 -5.36 4.39
N GLU A 67 -9.64 -5.82 3.79
CA GLU A 67 -10.93 -6.02 4.47
C GLU A 67 -10.84 -6.96 5.68
N ASN A 68 -10.04 -8.02 5.55
CA ASN A 68 -9.95 -9.12 6.53
C ASN A 68 -8.53 -9.26 7.09
N LEU A 69 -7.82 -8.15 7.28
CA LEU A 69 -6.53 -8.21 7.93
C LEU A 69 -6.70 -8.66 9.38
N THR A 70 -5.84 -9.57 9.80
CA THR A 70 -5.70 -9.94 11.21
C THR A 70 -4.48 -9.21 11.73
N PRO A 71 -4.60 -8.39 12.79
CA PRO A 71 -3.44 -7.80 13.43
C PRO A 71 -2.44 -8.90 13.78
N LEU A 72 -1.16 -8.69 13.44
CA LEU A 72 -0.10 -9.56 13.91
C LEU A 72 -0.11 -9.48 15.45
N ALA A 73 -0.47 -10.58 16.11
CA ALA A 73 -0.44 -10.66 17.56
C ALA A 73 0.97 -10.30 18.04
N SER A 74 1.04 -9.32 18.96
CA SER A 74 2.29 -8.82 19.55
C SER A 74 2.97 -9.85 20.43
#